data_AF-A0A8B7UL12-F1
#
_entry.id   AF-A0A8B7UL12-F1
#
_cell.length_a   1.000
_cell.length_b   1.000
_cell.length_c   1.000
_cell.angle_alpha   90.00
_cell.angle_beta   90.00
_cell.angle_gamma   90.00
#
_symmetry.space_group_name_H-M   'P 1'
#
loop_
_entity.id
_entity.type
_entity.pdbx_description
1 polymer ?
#
loop_
_entity_poly.entity_id
_entity_poly.type
_entity_poly.pdbx_seq_one_letter_code
_entity_poly.pdbx_strand_id
1 'polypeptide(L)'
;MFYLHLFQDRSKRLEKVHVVIGPNSCDLDSLISALTYAYFLDKVSPPGVLCLPVLNIPRTDFNYFTETRFILEELNISDSFHIFRDEINLHQLNVEGKLSITLIGSNTLASEDKTLESAVVKVINPVEQNDAEVELRESSSSLVLKELLQEAPELITEQLAHLLRGSILFKWMTMDPEKISEKQEEILSVLEEQFPNLPPREDIINVLQESQFSAQSLSIEQTMLKDLKELSDGEIKVAVSAVNMTLEVRVEVLS
;
A
#
# COMPACT_ATOMS: atom_id res chain seq x y z
N MET A 1 -4.22 14.04 10.14
CA MET A 1 -5.38 14.97 10.16
C MET A 1 -6.47 14.63 9.13
N PHE A 2 -6.17 13.87 8.07
CA PHE A 2 -7.09 13.60 6.95
C PHE A 2 -8.36 12.81 7.28
N TYR A 3 -8.31 11.77 8.13
CA TYR A 3 -9.48 10.91 8.37
C TYR A 3 -10.40 11.34 9.52
N LEU A 4 -9.90 12.06 10.53
CA LEU A 4 -10.74 12.45 11.68
C LEU A 4 -11.83 13.46 11.29
N HIS A 5 -11.60 14.28 10.26
CA HIS A 5 -12.63 15.16 9.69
C HIS A 5 -13.65 14.41 8.80
N LEU A 6 -13.29 13.24 8.25
CA LEU A 6 -14.20 12.44 7.40
C LEU A 6 -15.32 11.76 8.21
N PHE A 7 -15.06 11.38 9.47
CA PHE A 7 -16.05 10.70 10.31
C PHE A 7 -17.03 11.61 11.06
N GLN A 8 -16.67 12.87 11.29
CA GLN A 8 -17.45 13.75 12.17
C GLN A 8 -18.66 14.41 11.48
N ASP A 9 -18.74 14.43 10.14
CA ASP A 9 -19.68 15.32 9.43
C ASP A 9 -20.86 14.64 8.71
N ARG A 10 -21.11 13.34 8.94
CA ARG A 10 -22.19 12.61 8.23
C ARG A 10 -23.21 11.94 9.15
N SER A 11 -24.08 12.75 9.76
CA SER A 11 -25.39 12.32 10.28
C SER A 11 -26.44 12.15 9.17
N LYS A 12 -26.11 11.40 8.10
CA LYS A 12 -27.06 11.04 7.03
C LYS A 12 -27.15 9.52 6.89
N ARG A 13 -28.32 9.01 6.51
CA ARG A 13 -28.53 7.58 6.25
C ARG A 13 -27.49 7.12 5.22
N LEU A 14 -26.57 6.28 5.66
CA LEU A 14 -25.59 5.64 4.81
C LEU A 14 -26.31 4.67 3.85
N GLU A 15 -26.24 4.93 2.54
CA GLU A 15 -26.95 4.15 1.53
C GLU A 15 -26.07 3.06 0.92
N LYS A 16 -24.81 3.38 0.62
CA LYS A 16 -23.83 2.45 0.06
C LYS A 16 -22.46 2.61 0.71
N VAL A 17 -21.67 1.54 0.66
CA VAL A 17 -20.27 1.51 1.07
C VAL A 17 -19.43 1.04 -0.11
N HIS A 18 -18.54 1.90 -0.57
CA HIS A 18 -17.55 1.57 -1.59
C HIS A 18 -16.21 1.29 -0.93
N VAL A 19 -15.79 0.04 -0.96
CA VAL A 19 -14.51 -0.39 -0.42
C VAL A 19 -13.46 -0.42 -1.51
N VAL A 20 -12.31 0.19 -1.25
CA VAL A 20 -11.12 0.06 -2.08
C VAL A 20 -10.15 -0.86 -1.35
N ILE A 21 -9.81 -2.00 -1.95
CA ILE A 21 -9.07 -3.06 -1.26
C ILE A 21 -7.89 -3.54 -2.11
N GLY A 22 -6.72 -3.64 -1.46
CA GLY A 22 -5.50 -4.18 -2.05
C GLY A 22 -5.31 -5.68 -1.79
N PRO A 23 -4.21 -6.28 -2.27
CA PRO A 23 -3.84 -7.66 -1.97
C PRO A 23 -3.37 -7.82 -0.51
N ASN A 24 -3.34 -9.08 -0.04
CA ASN A 24 -2.89 -9.44 1.31
C ASN A 24 -1.37 -9.22 1.51
N SER A 25 -0.61 -8.98 0.43
CA SER A 25 0.80 -8.59 0.51
C SER A 25 0.99 -7.23 1.17
N CYS A 26 -0.05 -6.38 1.18
CA CYS A 26 -0.04 -5.07 1.85
C CYS A 26 1.24 -4.25 1.56
N ASP A 27 1.73 -4.33 0.31
CA ASP A 27 2.89 -3.55 -0.12
C ASP A 27 2.52 -2.07 -0.19
N LEU A 28 3.53 -1.21 0.00
CA LEU A 28 3.34 0.24 0.05
C LEU A 28 2.58 0.77 -1.18
N ASP A 29 2.89 0.28 -2.37
CA ASP A 29 2.26 0.71 -3.61
C ASP A 29 0.75 0.45 -3.61
N SER A 30 0.34 -0.76 -3.27
CA SER A 30 -1.08 -1.13 -3.16
C SER A 30 -1.80 -0.33 -2.07
N LEU A 31 -1.13 -0.08 -0.93
CA LEU A 31 -1.70 0.66 0.19
C LEU A 31 -1.94 2.13 -0.17
N ILE A 32 -0.90 2.82 -0.69
CA ILE A 32 -1.01 4.23 -1.10
C ILE A 32 -2.04 4.38 -2.22
N SER A 33 -2.08 3.44 -3.15
CA SER A 33 -3.08 3.39 -4.22
C SER A 33 -4.50 3.27 -3.67
N ALA A 34 -4.73 2.35 -2.73
CA ALA A 34 -6.05 2.16 -2.13
C ALA A 34 -6.50 3.39 -1.34
N LEU A 35 -5.61 3.98 -0.53
CA LEU A 35 -5.87 5.22 0.21
C LEU A 35 -6.24 6.36 -0.74
N THR A 36 -5.42 6.58 -1.76
CA THR A 36 -5.59 7.66 -2.73
C THR A 36 -6.89 7.50 -3.51
N TYR A 37 -7.18 6.29 -3.97
CA TYR A 37 -8.36 6.03 -4.77
C TYR A 37 -9.65 6.11 -3.93
N ALA A 38 -9.61 5.68 -2.66
CA ALA A 38 -10.74 5.88 -1.75
C ALA A 38 -10.99 7.37 -1.48
N TYR A 39 -9.95 8.18 -1.34
CA TYR A 39 -10.06 9.63 -1.23
C TYR A 39 -10.68 10.25 -2.49
N PHE A 40 -10.21 9.86 -3.68
CA PHE A 40 -10.80 10.29 -4.96
C PHE A 40 -12.30 9.96 -5.00
N LEU A 41 -12.67 8.71 -4.70
CA LEU A 41 -14.06 8.27 -4.67
C LEU A 41 -14.91 9.06 -3.66
N ASP A 42 -14.38 9.39 -2.47
CA ASP A 42 -15.12 10.22 -1.49
C ASP A 42 -15.47 11.60 -2.04
N LYS A 43 -14.62 12.17 -2.90
CA LYS A 43 -14.82 13.51 -3.48
C LYS A 43 -15.75 13.51 -4.68
N VAL A 44 -15.73 12.46 -5.49
CA VAL A 44 -16.53 12.40 -6.73
C VAL A 44 -17.84 11.62 -6.59
N SER A 45 -17.99 10.82 -5.53
CA SER A 45 -19.19 10.01 -5.33
C SER A 45 -20.41 10.85 -4.88
N PRO A 46 -21.62 10.44 -5.25
CA PRO A 46 -22.85 11.07 -4.76
C PRO A 46 -22.96 11.07 -3.22
N PRO A 47 -23.72 12.02 -2.63
CA PRO A 47 -24.05 11.98 -1.22
C PRO A 47 -24.69 10.64 -0.81
N GLY A 48 -24.29 10.10 0.34
CA GLY A 48 -24.82 8.83 0.87
C GLY A 48 -23.96 7.60 0.57
N VAL A 49 -22.94 7.74 -0.29
CA VAL A 49 -21.87 6.74 -0.45
C VAL A 49 -20.73 7.04 0.52
N LEU A 50 -20.27 6.03 1.25
CA LEU A 50 -19.06 6.08 2.07
C LEU A 50 -17.95 5.29 1.37
N CYS A 51 -16.85 5.95 1.06
CA CYS A 51 -15.71 5.36 0.39
C CYS A 51 -14.60 5.07 1.40
N LEU A 52 -14.19 3.81 1.51
CA LEU A 52 -13.25 3.36 2.55
C LEU A 52 -12.09 2.60 1.92
N PRO A 53 -10.84 2.97 2.22
CA PRO A 53 -9.72 2.08 1.96
C PRO A 53 -9.68 0.99 3.03
N VAL A 54 -9.57 -0.26 2.60
CA VAL A 54 -9.49 -1.42 3.48
C VAL A 54 -8.20 -2.17 3.19
N LEU A 55 -7.41 -2.42 4.24
CA LEU A 55 -6.26 -3.31 4.19
C LEU A 55 -6.77 -4.75 4.28
N ASN A 56 -6.41 -5.59 3.31
CA ASN A 56 -6.91 -6.97 3.21
C ASN A 56 -6.16 -7.95 4.13
N ILE A 57 -5.94 -7.52 5.37
CA ILE A 57 -5.28 -8.30 6.42
C ILE A 57 -5.98 -7.97 7.76
N PRO A 58 -5.92 -8.86 8.75
CA PRO A 58 -6.34 -8.54 10.12
C PRO A 58 -5.46 -7.45 10.75
N ARG A 59 -6.02 -6.61 11.62
CA ARG A 59 -5.23 -5.58 12.33
C ARG A 59 -4.06 -6.18 13.11
N THR A 60 -4.24 -7.35 13.71
CA THR A 60 -3.19 -8.06 14.47
C THR A 60 -1.98 -8.39 13.62
N ASP A 61 -2.19 -8.64 12.33
CA ASP A 61 -1.18 -9.12 11.41
C ASP A 61 -0.37 -7.96 10.83
N PHE A 62 -0.87 -6.73 10.92
CA PHE A 62 -0.15 -5.56 10.41
C PHE A 62 1.23 -5.38 11.04
N ASN A 63 1.41 -5.86 12.28
CA ASN A 63 2.69 -5.84 12.96
C ASN A 63 3.81 -6.54 12.19
N TYR A 64 3.48 -7.51 11.34
CA TYR A 64 4.44 -8.26 10.52
C TYR A 64 4.83 -7.54 9.22
N PHE A 65 4.15 -6.45 8.86
CA PHE A 65 4.46 -5.62 7.69
C PHE A 65 5.38 -4.47 8.10
N THR A 66 6.51 -4.79 8.75
CA THR A 66 7.43 -3.82 9.35
C THR A 66 7.95 -2.79 8.36
N GLU A 67 8.23 -3.20 7.12
CA GLU A 67 8.65 -2.29 6.04
C GLU A 67 7.58 -1.28 5.69
N THR A 68 6.38 -1.75 5.38
CA THR A 68 5.24 -0.87 5.09
C THR A 68 4.98 0.08 6.26
N ARG A 69 5.00 -0.42 7.51
CA ARG A 69 4.76 0.39 8.72
C ARG A 69 5.82 1.46 8.92
N PHE A 70 7.09 1.08 8.85
CA PHE A 70 8.20 2.02 9.00
C PHE A 70 8.10 3.15 7.98
N ILE A 71 7.84 2.81 6.71
CA ILE A 71 7.70 3.83 5.65
C ILE A 71 6.46 4.71 5.88
N LEU A 72 5.35 4.16 6.35
CA LEU A 72 4.17 4.96 6.70
C LEU A 72 4.43 5.94 7.84
N GLU A 73 5.20 5.54 8.84
CA GLU A 73 5.63 6.42 9.94
C GLU A 73 6.47 7.59 9.41
N GLU A 74 7.45 7.32 8.55
CA GLU A 74 8.26 8.37 7.88
C GLU A 74 7.40 9.31 7.02
N LEU A 75 6.34 8.80 6.41
CA LEU A 75 5.37 9.59 5.63
C LEU A 75 4.31 10.29 6.48
N ASN A 76 4.40 10.22 7.82
CA ASN A 76 3.42 10.75 8.78
C ASN A 76 1.98 10.21 8.56
N ILE A 77 1.85 8.97 8.07
CA ILE A 77 0.58 8.27 7.91
C ILE A 77 0.41 7.31 9.09
N SER A 78 -0.42 7.69 10.05
CA SER A 78 -0.68 6.85 11.23
C SER A 78 -1.46 5.58 10.88
N ASP A 79 -1.03 4.45 11.46
CA ASP A 79 -1.75 3.16 11.49
C ASP A 79 -3.23 3.29 11.91
N SER A 80 -3.55 4.28 12.74
CA SER A 80 -4.92 4.55 13.22
C SER A 80 -5.89 4.99 12.12
N PHE A 81 -5.39 5.38 10.95
CA PHE A 81 -6.20 5.81 9.82
C PHE A 81 -6.62 4.67 8.89
N HIS A 82 -6.10 3.46 9.10
CA HIS A 82 -6.42 2.32 8.26
C HIS A 82 -7.56 1.49 8.85
N ILE A 83 -8.48 1.06 7.98
CA ILE A 83 -9.52 0.09 8.29
C ILE A 83 -9.00 -1.28 7.85
N PHE A 84 -9.01 -2.24 8.76
CA PHE A 84 -8.54 -3.60 8.50
C PHE A 84 -9.68 -4.53 8.12
N ARG A 85 -9.33 -5.67 7.53
CA ARG A 85 -10.29 -6.63 7.00
C ARG A 85 -11.27 -7.16 8.05
N ASP A 86 -10.79 -7.29 9.28
CA ASP A 86 -11.53 -7.76 10.46
C ASP A 86 -12.39 -6.68 11.14
N GLU A 87 -12.27 -5.42 10.72
CA GLU A 87 -13.02 -4.28 11.27
C GLU A 87 -14.26 -3.93 10.44
N ILE A 88 -14.41 -4.53 9.26
CA ILE A 88 -15.53 -4.31 8.35
C ILE A 88 -16.09 -5.64 7.82
N ASN A 89 -17.39 -5.86 8.04
CA ASN A 89 -18.05 -7.06 7.55
C ASN A 89 -18.53 -6.89 6.10
N LEU A 90 -17.63 -7.16 5.15
CA LEU A 90 -17.95 -7.06 3.72
C LEU A 90 -19.07 -8.01 3.30
N HIS A 91 -19.13 -9.23 3.82
CA HIS A 91 -20.20 -10.18 3.45
C HIS A 91 -21.57 -9.67 3.88
N GLN A 92 -21.69 -9.10 5.08
CA GLN A 92 -22.93 -8.49 5.55
C GLN A 92 -23.35 -7.32 4.66
N LEU A 93 -22.42 -6.42 4.31
CA LEU A 93 -22.70 -5.30 3.40
C LEU A 93 -23.14 -5.78 2.01
N ASN A 94 -22.56 -6.88 1.52
CA ASN A 94 -22.94 -7.49 0.25
C ASN A 94 -24.34 -8.10 0.31
N VAL A 95 -24.66 -8.85 1.36
CA VAL A 95 -26.00 -9.42 1.60
C VAL A 95 -27.07 -8.33 1.69
N GLU A 96 -26.74 -7.18 2.27
CA GLU A 96 -27.63 -6.02 2.34
C GLU A 96 -27.73 -5.24 1.01
N GLY A 97 -26.97 -5.62 -0.02
CA GLY A 97 -26.95 -4.93 -1.31
C GLY A 97 -26.32 -3.53 -1.27
N LYS A 98 -25.50 -3.25 -0.25
CA LYS A 98 -24.88 -1.94 -0.01
C LYS A 98 -23.42 -1.86 -0.46
N LEU A 99 -22.78 -3.00 -0.73
CA LEU A 99 -21.35 -3.06 -1.02
C LEU A 99 -21.03 -2.77 -2.49
N SER A 100 -19.97 -2.01 -2.72
CA SER A 100 -19.24 -1.95 -3.99
C SER A 100 -17.75 -2.06 -3.69
N ILE A 101 -16.99 -2.72 -4.55
CA ILE A 101 -15.57 -3.00 -4.35
C ILE A 101 -14.77 -2.51 -5.57
N THR A 102 -13.71 -1.75 -5.31
CA THR A 102 -12.61 -1.57 -6.26
C THR A 102 -11.42 -2.38 -5.78
N LEU A 103 -10.91 -3.28 -6.63
CA LEU A 103 -9.67 -4.01 -6.38
C LEU A 103 -8.47 -3.20 -6.89
N ILE A 104 -7.42 -3.13 -6.07
CA ILE A 104 -6.14 -2.48 -6.40
C ILE A 104 -5.05 -3.53 -6.39
N GLY A 105 -4.15 -3.53 -7.38
CA GLY A 105 -2.95 -4.38 -7.41
C GLY A 105 -3.20 -5.89 -7.56
N SER A 106 -4.46 -6.32 -7.60
CA SER A 106 -4.91 -7.69 -7.85
C SER A 106 -6.20 -7.67 -8.66
N ASN A 107 -6.40 -8.67 -9.52
CA ASN A 107 -7.66 -8.90 -10.24
C ASN A 107 -8.49 -10.04 -9.64
N THR A 108 -8.03 -10.66 -8.56
CA THR A 108 -8.72 -11.78 -7.92
C THR A 108 -8.90 -11.55 -6.43
N LEU A 109 -10.06 -11.98 -5.94
CA LEU A 109 -10.34 -12.13 -4.52
C LEU A 109 -9.87 -13.51 -4.05
N ALA A 110 -9.56 -13.61 -2.76
CA ALA A 110 -9.24 -14.88 -2.14
C ALA A 110 -10.46 -15.84 -2.19
N SER A 111 -10.21 -17.13 -2.04
CA SER A 111 -11.25 -18.17 -2.21
C SER A 111 -12.47 -17.99 -1.28
N GLU A 112 -12.21 -17.52 -0.06
CA GLU A 112 -13.17 -17.16 0.98
C GLU A 112 -14.08 -15.99 0.57
N ASP A 113 -13.59 -15.12 -0.32
CA ASP A 113 -14.24 -13.89 -0.76
C ASP A 113 -14.90 -14.02 -2.13
N LYS A 114 -14.97 -15.23 -2.68
CA LYS A 114 -15.62 -15.48 -3.96
C LYS A 114 -17.07 -14.97 -4.02
N THR A 115 -17.78 -14.96 -2.89
CA THR A 115 -19.14 -14.43 -2.79
C THR A 115 -19.23 -12.92 -2.99
N LEU A 116 -18.11 -12.20 -2.86
CA LEU A 116 -18.01 -10.75 -3.04
C LEU A 116 -17.70 -10.35 -4.48
N GLU A 117 -17.42 -11.29 -5.39
CA GLU A 117 -17.12 -11.00 -6.80
C GLU A 117 -18.23 -10.16 -7.47
N SER A 118 -19.50 -10.41 -7.11
CA SER A 118 -20.64 -9.62 -7.64
C SER A 118 -20.65 -8.16 -7.20
N ALA A 119 -19.91 -7.81 -6.14
CA ALA A 119 -19.76 -6.44 -5.66
C ALA A 119 -18.56 -5.72 -6.28
N VAL A 120 -17.67 -6.42 -7.00
CA VAL A 120 -16.52 -5.80 -7.67
C VAL A 120 -17.02 -4.98 -8.87
N VAL A 121 -16.87 -3.66 -8.77
CA VAL A 121 -17.28 -2.71 -9.81
C VAL A 121 -16.10 -2.21 -10.63
N LYS A 122 -14.87 -2.37 -10.12
CA LYS A 122 -13.66 -1.91 -10.79
C LYS A 122 -12.42 -2.70 -10.33
N VAL A 123 -11.47 -2.85 -11.23
CA VAL A 123 -10.13 -3.40 -10.98
C VAL A 123 -9.10 -2.40 -11.52
N ILE A 124 -8.10 -2.07 -10.70
CA ILE A 124 -6.93 -1.29 -11.09
C ILE A 124 -5.71 -2.17 -10.81
N ASN A 125 -5.26 -2.89 -11.83
CA ASN A 125 -4.18 -3.86 -11.71
C ASN A 125 -3.15 -3.64 -12.83
N PRO A 126 -1.85 -3.50 -12.50
CA PRO A 126 -0.78 -3.38 -13.51
C PRO A 126 -0.66 -4.55 -14.49
N VAL A 127 -1.17 -5.74 -14.14
CA VAL A 127 -1.02 -6.95 -14.95
C VAL A 127 -1.93 -6.98 -16.20
N GLU A 128 -2.95 -6.12 -16.29
CA GLU A 128 -3.93 -6.17 -17.38
C GLU A 128 -3.53 -5.40 -18.66
N GLN A 129 -2.33 -4.80 -18.71
CA GLN A 129 -1.84 -4.14 -19.93
C GLN A 129 -1.04 -5.12 -20.82
N ASN A 130 -1.76 -5.96 -21.58
CA ASN A 130 -1.32 -6.76 -22.73
C ASN A 130 -0.14 -7.74 -22.56
N ASP A 131 -0.39 -9.03 -22.86
CA ASP A 131 0.55 -10.16 -22.98
C ASP A 131 1.70 -9.99 -24.01
N ALA A 132 1.93 -8.80 -24.57
CA ALA A 132 2.92 -8.54 -25.62
C ALA A 132 4.14 -7.73 -25.18
N GLU A 133 4.11 -7.06 -24.01
CA GLU A 133 5.26 -6.33 -23.46
C GLU A 133 5.56 -6.84 -22.05
N VAL A 134 6.41 -7.86 -21.97
CA VAL A 134 7.04 -8.32 -20.72
C VAL A 134 7.96 -7.23 -20.12
N GLU A 135 8.22 -6.16 -20.88
CA GLU A 135 8.98 -5.01 -20.45
C GLU A 135 8.09 -4.01 -19.70
N LEU A 136 8.18 -4.07 -18.37
CA LEU A 136 7.91 -2.99 -17.40
C LEU A 136 6.47 -2.90 -16.91
N ARG A 137 6.16 -3.72 -15.90
CA ARG A 137 4.96 -3.59 -15.06
C ARG A 137 4.91 -2.20 -14.43
N GLU A 138 3.83 -1.47 -14.69
CA GLU A 138 3.55 -0.21 -14.00
C GLU A 138 3.26 -0.46 -12.51
N SER A 139 3.33 0.58 -11.69
CA SER A 139 2.84 0.52 -10.31
C SER A 139 1.34 0.77 -10.26
N SER A 140 0.66 0.26 -9.23
CA SER A 140 -0.76 0.59 -9.01
C SER A 140 -0.95 2.09 -8.80
N SER A 141 0.03 2.75 -8.16
CA SER A 141 -0.02 4.18 -7.88
C SER A 141 0.07 5.01 -9.16
N SER A 142 0.83 4.55 -10.16
CA SER A 142 0.87 5.16 -11.49
C SER A 142 -0.51 5.10 -12.17
N LEU A 143 -1.18 3.94 -12.12
CA LEU A 143 -2.52 3.80 -12.70
C LEU A 143 -3.55 4.68 -12.01
N VAL A 144 -3.54 4.71 -10.67
CA VAL A 144 -4.42 5.58 -9.88
C VAL A 144 -4.17 7.04 -10.22
N LEU A 145 -2.91 7.46 -10.28
CA LEU A 145 -2.54 8.83 -10.63
C LEU A 145 -3.00 9.24 -12.03
N LYS A 146 -2.83 8.38 -13.05
CA LYS A 146 -3.32 8.63 -14.41
C LYS A 146 -4.82 8.90 -14.42
N GLU A 147 -5.59 8.12 -13.66
CA GLU A 147 -7.03 8.31 -13.56
C GLU A 147 -7.40 9.61 -12.84
N LEU A 148 -6.74 9.93 -11.73
CA LEU A 148 -6.97 11.20 -11.04
C LEU A 148 -6.66 12.40 -11.95
N LEU A 149 -5.56 12.36 -12.69
CA LEU A 149 -5.18 13.40 -13.65
C LEU A 149 -6.23 13.58 -14.76
N GLN A 150 -6.88 12.49 -15.17
CA GLN A 150 -7.91 12.52 -16.21
C GLN A 150 -9.25 13.02 -15.69
N GLU A 151 -9.69 12.54 -14.53
CA GLU A 151 -11.07 12.72 -14.07
C GLU A 151 -11.25 13.89 -13.10
N ALA A 152 -10.25 14.15 -12.25
CA ALA A 152 -10.32 15.20 -11.22
C ALA A 152 -8.92 15.69 -10.80
N PRO A 153 -8.15 16.30 -11.73
CA PRO A 153 -6.77 16.74 -11.47
C PRO A 153 -6.68 17.75 -10.32
N GLU A 154 -7.74 18.52 -10.07
CA GLU A 154 -7.83 19.48 -8.97
C GLU A 154 -7.81 18.84 -7.57
N LEU A 155 -8.05 17.52 -7.47
CA LEU A 155 -7.97 16.79 -6.21
C LEU A 155 -6.54 16.38 -5.85
N ILE A 156 -5.61 16.47 -6.80
CA ILE A 156 -4.19 16.19 -6.58
C ILE A 156 -3.61 17.39 -5.85
N THR A 157 -3.32 17.21 -4.56
CA THR A 157 -2.62 18.21 -3.75
C THR A 157 -1.13 17.94 -3.76
N GLU A 158 -0.30 18.92 -3.39
CA GLU A 158 1.16 18.73 -3.28
C GLU A 158 1.50 17.55 -2.34
N GLN A 159 0.74 17.37 -1.26
CA GLN A 159 0.92 16.23 -0.36
C GLN A 159 0.56 14.89 -1.02
N LEU A 160 -0.53 14.83 -1.78
CA LEU A 160 -0.93 13.62 -2.48
C LEU A 160 0.04 13.28 -3.62
N ALA A 161 0.52 14.30 -4.34
CA ALA A 161 1.56 14.20 -5.34
C ALA A 161 2.86 13.64 -4.74
N HIS A 162 3.29 14.18 -3.60
CA HIS A 162 4.47 13.69 -2.88
C HIS A 162 4.32 12.20 -2.52
N LEU A 163 3.14 11.82 -2.01
CA LEU A 163 2.85 10.46 -1.58
C LEU A 163 2.82 9.46 -2.76
N LEU A 164 2.11 9.80 -3.84
CA LEU A 164 2.04 8.98 -5.05
C LEU A 164 3.41 8.85 -5.70
N ARG A 165 4.19 9.96 -5.75
CA ARG A 165 5.54 9.96 -6.30
C ARG A 165 6.46 9.03 -5.51
N GLY A 166 6.46 9.12 -4.18
CA GLY A 166 7.24 8.24 -3.31
C GLY A 166 6.86 6.76 -3.50
N SER A 167 5.57 6.48 -3.63
CA SER A 167 5.06 5.14 -3.89
C SER A 167 5.50 4.57 -5.26
N ILE A 168 5.44 5.38 -6.32
CA ILE A 168 5.89 4.98 -7.66
C ILE A 168 7.40 4.71 -7.66
N LEU A 169 8.20 5.60 -7.06
CA LEU A 169 9.65 5.43 -6.92
C LEU A 169 9.99 4.19 -6.08
N PHE A 170 9.28 3.96 -4.98
CA PHE A 170 9.44 2.76 -4.15
C PHE A 170 9.20 1.49 -4.97
N LYS A 171 8.08 1.43 -5.70
CA LYS A 171 7.76 0.26 -6.53
C LYS A 171 8.82 0.00 -7.60
N TRP A 172 9.31 1.06 -8.24
CA TRP A 172 10.41 0.97 -9.18
C TRP A 172 11.66 0.35 -8.55
N MET A 173 12.11 0.87 -7.39
CA MET A 173 13.28 0.35 -6.68
C MET A 173 13.15 -1.13 -6.30
N THR A 174 11.94 -1.58 -5.95
CA THR A 174 11.69 -2.99 -5.59
C THR A 174 11.65 -3.93 -6.81
N MET A 175 11.33 -3.42 -8.00
CA MET A 175 11.11 -4.26 -9.20
C MET A 175 12.36 -4.37 -10.08
N ASP A 176 13.00 -3.25 -10.41
CA ASP A 176 14.23 -3.21 -11.22
C ASP A 176 14.91 -1.84 -11.03
N PRO A 177 15.90 -1.75 -10.12
CA PRO A 177 16.55 -0.47 -9.79
C PRO A 177 17.51 0.02 -10.88
N GLU A 178 17.78 -0.76 -11.95
CA GLU A 178 18.77 -0.36 -12.96
C GLU A 178 18.23 0.69 -13.94
N LYS A 179 16.91 0.71 -14.20
CA LYS A 179 16.31 1.66 -15.15
C LYS A 179 14.83 1.96 -14.87
N ILE A 180 14.50 3.24 -14.69
CA ILE A 180 13.10 3.72 -14.68
C ILE A 180 12.53 3.57 -16.09
N SER A 181 11.30 3.05 -16.21
CA SER A 181 10.64 2.92 -17.51
C SER A 181 10.24 4.29 -18.09
N GLU A 182 10.13 4.40 -19.41
CA GLU A 182 9.67 5.64 -20.06
C GLU A 182 8.27 6.05 -19.56
N LYS A 183 7.37 5.07 -19.36
CA LYS A 183 6.02 5.31 -18.81
C LYS A 183 6.05 5.81 -17.36
N GLN A 184 6.97 5.30 -16.54
CA GLN A 184 7.15 5.79 -15.17
C GLN A 184 7.78 7.19 -15.16
N GLU A 185 8.75 7.44 -16.03
CA GLU A 185 9.40 8.74 -16.15
C GLU A 185 8.40 9.82 -16.58
N GLU A 186 7.53 9.51 -17.55
CA GLU A 186 6.48 10.40 -18.03
C GLU A 186 5.52 10.79 -16.89
N ILE A 187 4.99 9.81 -16.15
CA ILE A 187 4.02 10.10 -15.09
C ILE A 187 4.64 10.85 -13.90
N LEU A 188 5.91 10.55 -13.57
CA LEU A 188 6.67 11.28 -12.55
C LEU A 188 6.91 12.73 -12.99
N SER A 189 7.28 12.94 -14.26
CA SER A 189 7.51 14.28 -14.82
C SER A 189 6.24 15.13 -14.79
N VAL A 190 5.08 14.54 -15.14
CA VAL A 190 3.79 15.25 -15.06
C VAL A 190 3.51 15.75 -13.64
N LEU A 191 3.76 14.92 -12.61
CA LEU A 191 3.62 15.36 -11.23
C LEU A 191 4.61 16.47 -10.87
N GLU A 192 5.86 16.34 -11.28
CA GLU A 192 6.92 17.30 -10.91
C GLU A 192 6.76 18.65 -11.58
N GLU A 193 6.26 18.68 -12.82
CA GLU A 193 5.89 19.90 -13.52
C GLU A 193 4.69 20.61 -12.86
N GLN A 194 3.69 19.84 -12.40
CA GLN A 194 2.52 20.38 -11.70
C GLN A 194 2.85 20.87 -10.28
N PHE A 195 3.80 20.23 -9.60
CA PHE A 195 4.17 20.52 -8.22
C PHE A 195 5.69 20.77 -8.09
N PRO A 196 6.18 21.94 -8.54
CA PRO A 196 7.62 22.23 -8.61
C PRO A 196 8.31 22.40 -7.24
N ASN A 197 7.53 22.51 -6.15
CA ASN A 197 8.06 22.58 -4.79
C ASN A 197 8.32 21.21 -4.18
N LEU A 198 7.95 20.12 -4.86
CA LEU A 198 8.27 18.79 -4.39
C LEU A 198 9.79 18.63 -4.25
N PRO A 199 10.28 17.89 -3.23
CA PRO A 199 11.70 17.70 -3.04
C PRO A 199 12.34 16.96 -4.23
N PRO A 200 13.67 17.02 -4.40
CA PRO A 200 14.41 16.20 -5.34
C PRO A 200 14.07 14.70 -5.24
N ARG A 201 14.15 13.97 -6.35
CA ARG A 201 13.89 12.52 -6.34
C ARG A 201 14.91 11.78 -5.48
N GLU A 202 16.17 12.22 -5.53
CA GLU A 202 17.27 11.64 -4.78
C GLU A 202 17.00 11.66 -3.27
N ASP A 203 16.40 12.74 -2.76
CA ASP A 203 16.06 12.84 -1.34
C ASP A 203 15.05 11.75 -0.92
N ILE A 204 14.03 11.53 -1.75
CA ILE A 204 13.05 10.46 -1.52
C ILE A 204 13.70 9.09 -1.66
N ILE A 205 14.50 8.87 -2.71
CA ILE A 205 15.17 7.59 -2.96
C ILE A 205 16.08 7.24 -1.78
N ASN A 206 16.88 8.18 -1.29
CA ASN A 206 17.77 7.98 -0.15
C ASN A 206 16.98 7.61 1.12
N VAL A 207 15.91 8.36 1.43
CA VAL A 207 15.05 8.07 2.59
C VAL A 207 14.42 6.68 2.47
N LEU A 208 13.89 6.33 1.30
CA LEU A 208 13.27 5.02 1.07
C LEU A 208 14.29 3.88 1.14
N GLN A 209 15.50 4.06 0.60
CA GLN A 209 16.57 3.07 0.72
C GLN A 209 16.96 2.85 2.18
N GLU A 210 17.23 3.92 2.93
CA GLU A 210 17.54 3.86 4.36
C GLU A 210 16.40 3.20 5.17
N SER A 211 15.16 3.50 4.79
CA SER A 211 13.96 2.91 5.38
C SER A 211 13.86 1.41 5.11
N GLN A 212 14.14 0.96 3.88
CA GLN A 212 14.15 -0.48 3.55
C GLN A 212 15.21 -1.23 4.34
N PHE A 213 16.43 -0.68 4.46
CA PHE A 213 17.49 -1.29 5.28
C PHE A 213 17.09 -1.39 6.75
N SER A 214 16.48 -0.34 7.30
CA SER A 214 16.01 -0.30 8.68
C SER A 214 14.82 -1.25 8.93
N ALA A 215 13.92 -1.36 7.97
CA ALA A 215 12.80 -2.29 8.04
C ALA A 215 13.24 -3.76 7.97
N GLN A 216 14.22 -4.07 7.13
CA GLN A 216 14.78 -5.42 7.03
C GLN A 216 15.44 -5.85 8.34
N SER A 217 16.18 -4.96 9.01
CA SER A 217 16.78 -5.27 10.32
C SER A 217 15.71 -5.53 11.39
N LEU A 218 14.67 -4.70 11.47
CA LEU A 218 13.54 -4.90 12.37
C LEU A 218 12.76 -6.19 12.08
N SER A 219 12.57 -6.54 10.80
CA SER A 219 11.92 -7.78 10.38
C SER A 219 12.69 -9.02 10.84
N ILE A 220 14.02 -8.99 10.75
CA ILE A 220 14.88 -10.06 11.25
C ILE A 220 14.71 -10.21 12.77
N GLU A 221 14.76 -9.11 13.52
CA GLU A 221 14.57 -9.14 14.98
C GLU A 221 13.20 -9.72 15.37
N GLN A 222 12.12 -9.31 14.72
CA GLN A 222 10.78 -9.84 14.98
C GLN A 222 10.65 -11.32 14.60
N THR A 223 11.26 -11.73 13.48
CA THR A 223 11.30 -13.13 13.08
C THR A 223 12.08 -13.97 14.09
N MET A 224 13.18 -13.43 14.62
CA MET A 224 13.94 -14.06 15.71
C MET A 224 13.13 -14.15 17.01
N LEU A 225 12.31 -13.16 17.33
CA LEU A 225 11.45 -13.21 18.51
C LEU A 225 10.30 -14.22 18.35
N LYS A 226 9.79 -14.40 17.13
CA LYS A 226 8.68 -15.31 16.84
C LYS A 226 9.00 -16.78 17.14
N ASP A 227 10.22 -17.22 16.84
CA ASP A 227 10.67 -18.61 17.01
C ASP A 227 11.68 -18.79 18.17
N LEU A 228 11.77 -17.80 19.06
CA LEU A 228 12.68 -17.83 20.21
C LEU A 228 12.31 -18.93 21.21
N LYS A 229 13.28 -19.78 21.54
CA LYS A 229 13.20 -20.81 22.58
C LYS A 229 14.29 -20.57 23.61
N GLU A 230 13.89 -20.47 24.87
CA GLU A 230 14.82 -20.28 25.98
C GLU A 230 15.08 -21.59 26.73
N LEU A 231 16.34 -21.85 27.04
CA LEU A 231 16.82 -22.96 27.84
C LEU A 231 17.64 -22.40 29.01
N SER A 232 17.39 -22.87 30.22
CA SER A 232 18.14 -22.45 31.41
C SER A 232 18.43 -23.64 32.31
N ASP A 233 19.67 -23.71 32.80
CA ASP A 233 20.12 -24.71 33.78
C ASP A 233 20.60 -24.06 35.09
N GLY A 234 20.01 -22.91 35.46
CA GLY A 234 20.34 -22.16 36.67
C GLY A 234 21.62 -21.31 36.58
N GLU A 235 22.72 -21.83 36.04
CA GLU A 235 23.98 -21.09 35.84
C GLU A 235 24.11 -20.46 34.45
N ILE A 236 23.50 -21.08 33.43
CA ILE A 236 23.54 -20.62 32.04
C ILE A 236 22.12 -20.46 31.51
N LYS A 237 21.89 -19.36 30.80
CA LYS A 237 20.68 -19.10 30.00
C LYS A 237 21.08 -19.01 28.53
N VAL A 238 20.40 -19.78 27.68
CA VAL A 238 20.60 -19.79 26.23
C VAL A 238 19.26 -19.51 25.57
N ALA A 239 19.24 -18.58 24.62
CA ALA A 239 18.09 -18.33 23.77
C ALA A 239 18.45 -18.73 22.33
N VAL A 240 17.60 -19.52 21.68
CA VAL A 240 17.80 -20.04 20.33
C VAL A 240 16.58 -19.69 19.50
N SER A 241 16.78 -19.01 18.37
CA SER A 241 15.72 -18.82 17.37
C SER A 241 16.11 -19.44 16.03
N ALA A 242 15.13 -19.99 15.33
CA ALA A 242 15.26 -20.39 13.94
C ALA A 242 14.78 -19.25 13.03
N VAL A 243 15.57 -18.89 12.02
CA VAL A 243 15.19 -17.92 10.99
C VAL A 243 15.51 -18.52 9.63
N ASN A 244 14.52 -18.56 8.75
CA ASN A 244 14.71 -18.95 7.35
C ASN A 244 14.91 -17.68 6.52
N MET A 245 16.14 -17.44 6.07
CA MET A 245 16.47 -16.30 5.22
C MET A 245 17.50 -16.69 4.15
N THR A 246 17.51 -15.95 3.04
CA THR A 246 18.54 -16.06 2.01
C THR A 246 19.80 -15.34 2.50
N LEU A 247 20.92 -16.05 2.62
CA LEU A 247 22.20 -15.45 3.00
C LEU A 247 22.89 -14.87 1.75
N GLU A 248 23.01 -13.54 1.67
CA GLU A 248 23.97 -12.93 0.75
C GLU A 248 25.38 -13.04 1.34
N VAL A 249 26.22 -13.87 0.73
CA VAL A 249 27.63 -13.98 1.08
C VAL A 249 28.37 -12.81 0.42
N ARG A 250 28.58 -11.72 1.15
CA ARG A 250 29.55 -10.69 0.74
C ARG A 250 30.95 -11.27 0.87
N VAL A 251 31.54 -11.64 -0.26
CA VAL A 251 32.97 -11.94 -0.34
C VAL A 251 33.69 -10.59 -0.33
N GLU A 252 34.20 -10.17 0.83
CA GLU A 252 35.25 -9.15 0.87
C GLU A 252 36.49 -9.73 0.17
N VAL A 253 36.68 -9.37 -1.10
CA VAL A 253 37.96 -9.56 -1.77
C VAL A 253 38.92 -8.54 -1.17
N LEU A 254 39.68 -8.96 -0.17
CA LEU A 254 40.92 -8.27 0.20
C LEU A 254 41.91 -8.47 -0.95
N SER A 255 42.05 -7.46 -1.81
CA SER A 255 43.18 -7.30 -2.73
C SER A 255 43.53 -5.84 -2.92
#